data_AF-A0A527GVB4-F1
#
_entry.id   AF-A0A527GVB4-F1
#
_cell.length_a   1.000
_cell.length_b   1.000
_cell.length_c   1.000
_cell.angle_alpha   90.00
_cell.angle_beta   90.00
_cell.angle_gamma   90.00
#
_symmetry.space_group_name_H-M   'P 1'
#
loop_
_entity.id
_entity.type
_entity.pdbx_description
1 polymer ?
#
loop_
_entity_poly.entity_id
_entity_poly.type
_entity_poly.pdbx_seq_one_letter_code
_entity_poly.pdbx_strand_id
1 'polypeptide(L)'
;FANNDLPGIMSADAAFAYLRRHAVLVGRRIIVATNNDSAYEVAGALAEAGAEVRLVDIRRNGTPAAPANARLIKGRSLASASGKLRVDGVTLDDGTRFDADCVLVSGGWTPTIHLFGQAKGKLAWSDARAAFLPGDPVDGISVVGAAAGAVSLSEVFAGVGKAFAGKENSATPRSTGPEATGGIVAAWPIPGSKGRIWIDYQNDVTVKDVELAARENFVSVEHLKRYTTLGMATDQGKTSNLPGLALMAGITGRTVPEVGTTTYRPPFTPVPLASFAGARVGELMAPVRRLPLENVHRSSGAVFQEYGGWLRPAHYGGNGDAERSIADEARRARHSVALFDGSTLGKIEVIGPQAAAFVDFLYYNTMSTLKPGRCRYGFMLSENGVVFDDGVLVRLDEHRFVVSCSSSHVTLVHARLEEWRQDRFGRGAVYIHNATSDMATLTVSGPNARKLLEALDLGLSLGDADLPHMAIGHGTYAGNEVRIARV
;
A
#
# COMPACT_ATOMS: atom_id res chain seq x y z
N PHE A 1 -15.68 35.15 -3.40
CA PHE A 1 -16.05 36.41 -2.73
C PHE A 1 -15.11 36.64 -1.55
N ALA A 2 -14.96 37.88 -1.07
CA ALA A 2 -14.01 38.20 0.00
C ALA A 2 -14.50 37.74 1.39
N ASN A 3 -13.56 37.32 2.25
CA ASN A 3 -13.77 36.76 3.58
C ASN A 3 -14.67 35.52 3.56
N ASN A 4 -14.45 34.63 2.58
CA ASN A 4 -15.22 33.40 2.39
C ASN A 4 -14.82 32.23 3.32
N ASP A 5 -14.05 32.49 4.38
CA ASP A 5 -13.60 31.54 5.40
C ASP A 5 -14.26 31.74 6.78
N LEU A 6 -15.03 32.81 6.97
CA LEU A 6 -15.59 33.14 8.27
C LEU A 6 -16.46 31.99 8.82
N PRO A 7 -16.39 31.68 10.12
CA PRO A 7 -17.29 30.71 10.74
C PRO A 7 -18.76 31.07 10.49
N GLY A 8 -19.56 30.06 10.11
CA GLY A 8 -20.94 30.25 9.63
C GLY A 8 -21.07 30.28 8.11
N ILE A 9 -19.95 30.35 7.39
CA ILE A 9 -19.88 30.04 5.95
C ILE A 9 -19.66 28.53 5.77
N MET A 10 -20.51 27.87 4.98
CA MET A 10 -20.36 26.44 4.67
C MET A 10 -20.98 26.10 3.30
N SER A 11 -20.78 24.88 2.81
CA SER A 11 -21.46 24.43 1.59
C SER A 11 -22.96 24.27 1.84
N ALA A 12 -23.78 24.58 0.82
CA ALA A 12 -25.22 24.39 0.90
C ALA A 12 -25.59 22.91 1.15
N ASP A 13 -24.85 21.98 0.53
CA ASP A 13 -25.05 20.54 0.73
C ASP A 13 -24.75 20.11 2.18
N ALA A 14 -23.69 20.63 2.81
CA ALA A 14 -23.42 20.34 4.21
C ALA A 14 -24.54 20.83 5.12
N ALA A 15 -25.07 22.04 4.90
CA ALA A 15 -26.22 22.55 5.64
C ALA A 15 -27.48 21.70 5.43
N PHE A 16 -27.70 21.22 4.21
CA PHE A 16 -28.81 20.32 3.92
C PHE A 16 -28.66 18.98 4.65
N ALA A 17 -27.45 18.42 4.69
CA ALA A 17 -27.15 17.23 5.46
C ALA A 17 -27.35 17.46 6.98
N TYR A 18 -26.89 18.58 7.53
CA TYR A 18 -27.16 18.95 8.93
C TYR A 18 -28.66 19.00 9.22
N LEU A 19 -29.45 19.61 8.35
CA LEU A 19 -30.90 19.68 8.52
C LEU A 19 -31.55 18.30 8.41
N ARG A 20 -31.38 17.61 7.27
CA ARG A 20 -32.13 16.39 6.94
C ARG A 20 -31.66 15.16 7.70
N ARG A 21 -30.36 15.04 7.97
CA ARG A 21 -29.77 13.86 8.63
C ARG A 21 -29.60 14.04 10.13
N HIS A 22 -29.36 15.28 10.58
CA HIS A 22 -29.04 15.56 11.98
C HIS A 22 -30.08 16.43 12.69
N ALA A 23 -31.13 16.88 11.99
CA ALA A 23 -32.15 17.78 12.54
C ALA A 23 -31.56 19.08 13.13
N VAL A 24 -30.46 19.57 12.54
CA VAL A 24 -29.77 20.80 12.96
C VAL A 24 -30.05 21.91 11.96
N LEU A 25 -30.66 22.99 12.44
CA LEU A 25 -30.78 24.22 11.68
C LEU A 25 -29.51 25.07 11.88
N VAL A 26 -28.75 25.26 10.81
CA VAL A 26 -27.39 25.86 10.85
C VAL A 26 -27.35 27.37 11.07
N GLY A 27 -28.49 28.05 10.96
CA GLY A 27 -28.63 29.50 11.16
C GLY A 27 -30.10 29.93 11.13
N ARG A 28 -30.39 31.18 11.48
CA ARG A 28 -31.77 31.73 11.44
C ARG A 28 -31.96 32.72 10.32
N ARG A 29 -30.92 33.47 9.95
CA ARG A 29 -30.91 34.44 8.83
C ARG A 29 -29.86 33.99 7.84
N ILE A 30 -30.32 33.22 6.85
CA ILE A 30 -29.46 32.46 5.96
C ILE A 30 -29.41 33.14 4.60
N ILE A 31 -28.19 33.38 4.12
CA ILE A 31 -27.94 33.71 2.71
C ILE A 31 -27.50 32.44 2.00
N VAL A 32 -28.20 32.04 0.95
CA VAL A 32 -27.79 30.95 0.08
C VAL A 32 -27.27 31.55 -1.23
N ALA A 33 -25.97 31.52 -1.47
CA ALA A 33 -25.34 31.99 -2.69
C ALA A 33 -25.12 30.82 -3.67
N THR A 34 -25.59 30.96 -4.91
CA THR A 34 -25.52 29.87 -5.88
C THR A 34 -25.27 30.30 -7.33
N ASN A 35 -24.73 29.36 -8.10
CA ASN A 35 -24.66 29.39 -9.56
C ASN A 35 -25.42 28.24 -10.24
N ASN A 36 -26.20 27.45 -9.49
CA ASN A 36 -26.81 26.23 -10.00
C ASN A 36 -28.12 25.87 -9.27
N ASP A 37 -28.84 24.90 -9.83
CA ASP A 37 -30.19 24.55 -9.35
C ASP A 37 -30.22 23.80 -8.01
N SER A 38 -29.12 23.14 -7.60
CA SER A 38 -29.11 22.31 -6.38
C SER A 38 -29.41 23.11 -5.11
N ALA A 39 -29.09 24.39 -5.09
CA ALA A 39 -29.32 25.25 -3.93
C ALA A 39 -30.80 25.54 -3.64
N TYR A 40 -31.69 25.35 -4.62
CA TYR A 40 -33.11 25.67 -4.48
C TYR A 40 -33.80 24.70 -3.51
N GLU A 41 -33.49 23.42 -3.59
CA GLU A 41 -33.99 22.42 -2.64
C GLU A 41 -33.51 22.73 -1.22
N VAL A 42 -32.22 23.04 -1.07
CA VAL A 42 -31.62 23.42 0.22
C VAL A 42 -32.31 24.65 0.80
N ALA A 43 -32.49 25.69 0.00
CA ALA A 43 -33.14 26.93 0.41
C ALA A 43 -34.60 26.70 0.84
N GLY A 44 -35.35 25.88 0.09
CA GLY A 44 -36.72 25.51 0.44
C GLY A 44 -36.80 24.75 1.76
N ALA A 45 -35.97 23.73 1.93
CA ALA A 45 -35.98 22.91 3.14
C ALA A 45 -35.62 23.71 4.41
N LEU A 46 -34.66 24.64 4.32
CA LEU A 46 -34.30 25.52 5.43
C LEU A 46 -35.41 26.52 5.75
N ALA A 47 -36.09 27.05 4.72
CA ALA A 47 -37.23 27.95 4.91
C ALA A 47 -38.43 27.22 5.54
N GLU A 48 -38.72 25.99 5.12
CA GLU A 48 -39.72 25.10 5.74
C GLU A 48 -39.41 24.81 7.21
N ALA A 49 -38.13 24.70 7.56
CA ALA A 49 -37.67 24.54 8.95
C ALA A 49 -37.72 25.85 9.77
N GLY A 50 -38.18 26.96 9.18
CA GLY A 50 -38.40 28.23 9.87
C GLY A 50 -37.25 29.23 9.80
N ALA A 51 -36.22 29.00 8.98
CA ALA A 51 -35.18 30.01 8.74
C ALA A 51 -35.67 31.13 7.79
N GLU A 52 -35.19 32.34 8.02
CA GLU A 52 -35.30 33.44 7.06
C GLU A 52 -34.24 33.24 5.96
N VAL A 53 -34.66 32.79 4.79
CA VAL A 53 -33.76 32.45 3.68
C VAL A 53 -33.82 33.49 2.56
N ARG A 54 -32.65 34.03 2.19
CA ARG A 54 -32.46 34.77 0.93
C ARG A 54 -31.58 33.93 0.00
N LEU A 55 -32.15 33.54 -1.15
CA LEU A 55 -31.44 32.82 -2.20
C LEU A 55 -30.89 33.82 -3.22
N VAL A 56 -29.58 33.96 -3.28
CA VAL A 56 -28.84 34.83 -4.19
C VAL A 56 -28.30 33.98 -5.33
N ASP A 57 -28.90 34.08 -6.52
CA ASP A 57 -28.51 33.34 -7.71
C ASP A 57 -27.82 34.28 -8.71
N ILE A 58 -26.60 33.94 -9.12
CA ILE A 58 -25.83 34.74 -10.08
C ILE A 58 -26.51 34.78 -11.47
N ARG A 59 -27.37 33.81 -11.77
CA ARG A 59 -28.05 33.69 -13.06
C ARG A 59 -29.20 34.69 -13.15
N ARG A 60 -29.25 35.42 -14.26
CA ARG A 60 -30.38 36.32 -14.59
C ARG A 60 -31.56 35.55 -15.19
N ASN A 61 -31.25 34.58 -16.05
CA ASN A 61 -32.21 33.79 -16.81
C ASN A 61 -32.05 32.29 -16.51
N GLY A 62 -33.06 31.49 -16.80
CA GLY A 62 -33.00 30.03 -16.61
C GLY A 62 -32.95 29.58 -15.15
N THR A 63 -33.37 30.44 -14.22
CA THR A 63 -33.48 30.11 -12.80
C THR A 63 -34.77 29.34 -12.52
N PRO A 64 -34.74 28.32 -11.65
CA PRO A 64 -35.94 27.65 -11.16
C PRO A 64 -36.90 28.62 -10.46
N ALA A 65 -38.12 28.16 -10.22
CA ALA A 65 -39.08 28.89 -9.39
C ALA A 65 -38.54 29.01 -7.96
N ALA A 66 -38.76 30.18 -7.34
CA ALA A 66 -38.35 30.40 -5.95
C ALA A 66 -39.08 29.41 -5.02
N PRO A 67 -38.39 28.76 -4.07
CA PRO A 67 -39.04 27.93 -3.07
C PRO A 67 -40.02 28.74 -2.22
N ALA A 68 -41.07 28.09 -1.72
CA ALA A 68 -42.00 28.72 -0.79
C ALA A 68 -41.23 29.25 0.44
N ASN A 69 -41.53 30.49 0.85
CA ASN A 69 -40.91 31.17 1.99
C ASN A 69 -39.41 31.53 1.85
N ALA A 70 -38.79 31.33 0.68
CA ALA A 70 -37.45 31.84 0.38
C ALA A 70 -37.52 33.08 -0.53
N ARG A 71 -36.71 34.11 -0.25
CA ARG A 71 -36.63 35.32 -1.07
C ARG A 71 -35.54 35.17 -2.13
N LEU A 72 -35.92 35.08 -3.40
CA LEU A 72 -34.99 34.95 -4.51
C LEU A 72 -34.50 36.32 -5.01
N ILE A 73 -33.18 36.48 -5.10
CA ILE A 73 -32.47 37.63 -5.67
C ILE A 73 -31.68 37.11 -6.88
N LYS A 74 -32.14 37.43 -8.09
CA LYS A 74 -31.55 36.96 -9.35
C LYS A 74 -30.48 37.90 -9.87
N GLY A 75 -29.50 37.36 -10.60
CA GLY A 75 -28.48 38.15 -11.30
C GLY A 75 -27.51 38.87 -10.36
N ARG A 76 -27.32 38.35 -9.15
CA ARG A 76 -26.48 38.94 -8.11
C ARG A 76 -25.50 37.91 -7.55
N SER A 77 -24.34 38.39 -7.13
CA SER A 77 -23.31 37.58 -6.48
C SER A 77 -22.88 38.20 -5.16
N LEU A 78 -22.27 37.41 -4.29
CA LEU A 78 -21.63 37.94 -3.08
C LEU A 78 -20.33 38.63 -3.44
N ALA A 79 -20.15 39.88 -3.00
CA ALA A 79 -18.88 40.58 -3.07
C ALA A 79 -18.01 40.23 -1.86
N SER A 80 -18.58 40.28 -0.66
CA SER A 80 -17.87 39.97 0.59
C SER A 80 -18.81 39.49 1.70
N ALA A 81 -18.24 38.78 2.68
CA ALA A 81 -18.84 38.56 3.99
C ALA A 81 -18.23 39.51 5.04
N SER A 82 -19.02 39.85 6.06
CA SER A 82 -18.60 40.60 7.24
C SER A 82 -18.72 39.75 8.50
N GLY A 83 -17.89 40.05 9.48
CA GLY A 83 -17.86 39.35 10.75
C GLY A 83 -16.48 39.42 11.42
N LYS A 84 -16.46 39.31 12.75
CA LYS A 84 -15.21 39.23 13.54
C LYS A 84 -14.85 37.79 13.91
N LEU A 85 -15.75 37.11 14.63
CA LEU A 85 -15.56 35.71 15.08
C LEU A 85 -16.43 34.72 14.29
N ARG A 86 -17.44 35.23 13.60
CA ARG A 86 -18.38 34.50 12.74
C ARG A 86 -19.01 35.49 11.78
N VAL A 87 -19.66 35.01 10.74
CA VAL A 87 -20.43 35.84 9.83
C VAL A 87 -21.57 36.56 10.57
N ASP A 88 -21.72 37.85 10.31
CA ASP A 88 -22.84 38.68 10.77
C ASP A 88 -23.59 39.38 9.62
N GLY A 89 -23.03 39.35 8.41
CA GLY A 89 -23.64 39.93 7.22
C GLY A 89 -22.88 39.63 5.93
N VAL A 90 -23.49 40.03 4.82
CA VAL A 90 -22.92 39.96 3.48
C VAL A 90 -23.13 41.25 2.72
N THR A 91 -22.25 41.53 1.76
CA THR A 91 -22.41 42.59 0.76
C THR A 91 -22.50 41.96 -0.63
N LEU A 92 -23.51 42.34 -1.41
CA LEU A 92 -23.67 41.93 -2.80
C LEU A 92 -22.77 42.76 -3.74
N ASP A 93 -22.64 42.31 -4.98
CA ASP A 93 -21.90 43.00 -6.04
C ASP A 93 -22.40 44.41 -6.39
N ASP A 94 -23.67 44.72 -6.11
CA ASP A 94 -24.25 46.07 -6.25
C ASP A 94 -24.12 46.94 -4.99
N GLY A 95 -23.44 46.44 -3.95
CA GLY A 95 -23.24 47.14 -2.68
C GLY A 95 -24.38 46.94 -1.68
N THR A 96 -25.47 46.25 -2.02
CA THR A 96 -26.56 45.92 -1.09
C THR A 96 -26.03 45.09 0.07
N ARG A 97 -26.46 45.41 1.30
CA ARG A 97 -26.06 44.70 2.52
C ARG A 97 -27.23 43.95 3.14
N PHE A 98 -26.94 42.76 3.65
CA PHE A 98 -27.89 41.97 4.42
C PHE A 98 -27.23 41.44 5.69
N ASP A 99 -27.97 41.48 6.80
CA ASP A 99 -27.61 40.76 8.01
C ASP A 99 -27.78 39.26 7.79
N ALA A 100 -26.81 38.47 8.25
CA ALA A 100 -26.78 37.03 8.07
C ALA A 100 -26.01 36.37 9.20
N ASP A 101 -26.57 35.34 9.83
CA ASP A 101 -25.83 34.52 10.81
C ASP A 101 -25.26 33.23 10.20
N CYS A 102 -25.61 32.94 8.94
CA CYS A 102 -25.08 31.84 8.16
C CYS A 102 -25.09 32.17 6.66
N VAL A 103 -24.04 31.73 5.96
CA VAL A 103 -23.93 31.85 4.50
C VAL A 103 -23.65 30.48 3.91
N LEU A 104 -24.52 30.04 3.03
CA LEU A 104 -24.44 28.75 2.36
C LEU A 104 -24.01 28.97 0.92
N VAL A 105 -23.03 28.20 0.47
CA VAL A 105 -22.46 28.35 -0.88
C VAL A 105 -22.71 27.08 -1.69
N SER A 106 -23.29 27.24 -2.87
CA SER A 106 -23.39 26.18 -3.88
C SER A 106 -22.75 26.69 -5.18
N GLY A 107 -21.45 26.43 -5.35
CA GLY A 107 -20.65 26.86 -6.50
C GLY A 107 -20.58 25.85 -7.65
N GLY A 108 -21.37 24.78 -7.58
CA GLY A 108 -21.32 23.64 -8.50
C GLY A 108 -20.80 22.40 -7.81
N TRP A 109 -20.58 21.34 -8.60
CA TRP A 109 -20.19 20.02 -8.11
C TRP A 109 -18.89 19.57 -8.76
N THR A 110 -17.98 19.03 -7.95
CA THR A 110 -16.78 18.34 -8.44
C THR A 110 -17.02 16.83 -8.31
N PRO A 111 -17.18 16.11 -9.43
CA PRO A 111 -17.35 14.66 -9.42
C PRO A 111 -16.22 13.94 -8.68
N THR A 112 -16.55 12.90 -7.92
CA THR A 112 -15.55 12.10 -7.19
C THR A 112 -14.93 11.06 -8.10
N ILE A 113 -14.01 11.50 -8.96
CA ILE A 113 -13.36 10.70 -10.02
C ILE A 113 -11.96 10.18 -9.63
N HIS A 114 -11.63 10.23 -8.33
CA HIS A 114 -10.29 9.96 -7.81
C HIS A 114 -9.82 8.53 -8.12
N LEU A 115 -10.67 7.52 -7.91
CA LEU A 115 -10.33 6.12 -8.17
C LEU A 115 -10.15 5.85 -9.67
N PHE A 116 -10.98 6.48 -10.51
CA PHE A 116 -10.84 6.42 -11.96
C PHE A 116 -9.51 7.03 -12.42
N GLY A 117 -9.14 8.20 -11.86
CA GLY A 117 -7.83 8.82 -12.12
C GLY A 117 -6.64 7.99 -11.63
N GLN A 118 -6.76 7.31 -10.47
CA GLN A 118 -5.74 6.38 -9.96
C GLN A 118 -5.56 5.17 -10.89
N ALA A 119 -6.63 4.73 -11.55
CA ALA A 119 -6.59 3.70 -12.60
C ALA A 119 -6.09 4.23 -13.96
N LYS A 120 -5.49 5.42 -14.00
CA LYS A 120 -5.02 6.12 -15.21
C LYS A 120 -6.13 6.46 -16.21
N GLY A 121 -7.37 6.53 -15.75
CA GLY A 121 -8.48 7.02 -16.55
C GLY A 121 -8.29 8.49 -16.92
N LYS A 122 -8.48 8.81 -18.20
CA LYS A 122 -8.37 10.18 -18.71
C LYS A 122 -9.64 10.96 -18.42
N LEU A 123 -9.49 12.21 -18.00
CA LEU A 123 -10.62 13.08 -17.68
C LEU A 123 -11.02 13.94 -18.88
N ALA A 124 -12.30 14.17 -19.04
CA ALA A 124 -12.87 15.07 -20.05
C ALA A 124 -13.56 16.25 -19.37
N TRP A 125 -13.36 17.46 -19.88
CA TRP A 125 -14.08 18.64 -19.40
C TRP A 125 -15.52 18.64 -19.92
N SER A 126 -16.48 18.97 -19.05
CA SER A 126 -17.89 19.14 -19.40
C SER A 126 -18.34 20.56 -19.10
N ASP A 127 -18.59 21.36 -20.12
CA ASP A 127 -19.13 22.73 -19.96
C ASP A 127 -20.54 22.71 -19.35
N ALA A 128 -21.35 21.70 -19.70
CA ALA A 128 -22.70 21.51 -19.15
C ALA A 128 -22.71 21.25 -17.64
N ARG A 129 -21.59 20.79 -17.07
CA ARG A 129 -21.42 20.53 -15.64
C ARG A 129 -20.40 21.45 -14.96
N ALA A 130 -19.68 22.26 -15.75
CA ALA A 130 -18.53 23.05 -15.32
C ALA A 130 -17.51 22.22 -14.50
N ALA A 131 -17.24 20.97 -14.92
CA ALA A 131 -16.43 20.03 -14.17
C ALA A 131 -15.71 19.01 -15.06
N PHE A 132 -14.69 18.36 -14.50
CA PHE A 132 -14.06 17.18 -15.10
C PHE A 132 -14.90 15.93 -14.83
N LEU A 133 -15.18 15.17 -15.89
CA LEU A 133 -15.85 13.88 -15.91
C LEU A 133 -14.88 12.77 -16.35
N PRO A 134 -15.20 11.49 -16.12
CA PRO A 134 -14.52 10.39 -16.80
C PRO A 134 -14.62 10.54 -18.32
N GLY A 135 -13.48 10.45 -19.02
CA GLY A 135 -13.38 10.48 -20.47
C GLY A 135 -13.30 9.07 -21.04
N ASP A 136 -12.14 8.68 -21.55
CA ASP A 136 -11.92 7.36 -22.17
C ASP A 136 -12.23 6.21 -21.19
N PRO A 137 -12.92 5.13 -21.62
CA PRO A 137 -13.17 3.96 -20.78
C PRO A 137 -11.88 3.34 -20.24
N VAL A 138 -11.94 2.84 -19.01
CA VAL A 138 -10.87 2.02 -18.42
C VAL A 138 -11.39 0.60 -18.28
N ASP A 139 -10.64 -0.37 -18.80
CA ASP A 139 -11.05 -1.76 -18.77
C ASP A 139 -11.29 -2.25 -17.33
N GLY A 140 -12.36 -3.01 -17.14
CA GLY A 140 -12.83 -3.47 -15.83
C GLY A 140 -13.43 -2.40 -14.92
N ILE A 141 -13.54 -1.13 -15.34
CA ILE A 141 -14.09 -0.03 -14.54
C ILE A 141 -15.30 0.59 -15.22
N SER A 142 -16.40 0.71 -14.48
CA SER A 142 -17.58 1.47 -14.90
C SER A 142 -17.84 2.61 -13.91
N VAL A 143 -18.10 3.81 -14.43
CA VAL A 143 -18.44 4.99 -13.63
C VAL A 143 -19.90 5.35 -13.87
N VAL A 144 -20.68 5.48 -12.80
CA VAL A 144 -22.12 5.77 -12.85
C VAL A 144 -22.49 6.87 -11.84
N GLY A 145 -23.71 7.40 -11.94
CA GLY A 145 -24.22 8.42 -11.04
C GLY A 145 -23.51 9.77 -11.18
N ALA A 146 -23.49 10.56 -10.11
CA ALA A 146 -22.90 11.90 -10.11
C ALA A 146 -21.40 11.92 -10.47
N ALA A 147 -20.67 10.83 -10.20
CA ALA A 147 -19.29 10.68 -10.63
C ALA A 147 -19.14 10.66 -12.17
N ALA A 148 -20.17 10.21 -12.90
CA ALA A 148 -20.27 10.25 -14.35
C ALA A 148 -20.97 11.52 -14.88
N GLY A 149 -21.29 12.48 -14.01
CA GLY A 149 -21.98 13.72 -14.37
C GLY A 149 -23.51 13.61 -14.46
N ALA A 150 -24.10 12.52 -13.98
CA ALA A 150 -25.56 12.41 -13.84
C ALA A 150 -26.05 13.34 -12.72
N VAL A 151 -27.12 14.09 -12.99
CA VAL A 151 -27.68 15.07 -12.03
C VAL A 151 -29.03 14.65 -11.47
N SER A 152 -29.71 13.74 -12.16
CA SER A 152 -31.06 13.30 -11.83
C SER A 152 -31.07 11.82 -11.44
N LEU A 153 -32.05 11.39 -10.65
CA LEU A 153 -32.11 10.00 -10.20
C LEU A 153 -32.41 9.06 -11.38
N SER A 154 -33.22 9.53 -12.33
CA SER A 154 -33.45 8.84 -13.60
C SER A 154 -32.16 8.64 -14.40
N GLU A 155 -31.29 9.65 -14.49
CA GLU A 155 -29.98 9.50 -15.16
C GLU A 155 -29.08 8.50 -14.44
N VAL A 156 -29.07 8.51 -13.10
CA VAL A 156 -28.30 7.55 -12.29
C VAL A 156 -28.72 6.11 -12.61
N PHE A 157 -30.02 5.82 -12.55
CA PHE A 157 -30.54 4.48 -12.83
C PHE A 157 -30.26 4.02 -14.26
N ALA A 158 -30.40 4.90 -15.25
CA ALA A 158 -30.04 4.59 -16.63
C ALA A 158 -28.55 4.25 -16.78
N GLY A 159 -27.67 4.90 -16.02
CA GLY A 159 -26.23 4.61 -16.00
C GLY A 159 -25.91 3.23 -15.41
N VAL A 160 -26.57 2.86 -14.30
CA VAL A 160 -26.40 1.54 -13.66
C VAL A 160 -26.77 0.41 -14.62
N GLY A 161 -27.91 0.52 -15.31
CA GLY A 161 -28.33 -0.51 -16.27
C GLY A 161 -27.32 -0.77 -17.38
N LYS A 162 -26.57 0.26 -17.82
CA LYS A 162 -25.50 0.11 -18.82
C LYS A 162 -24.25 -0.55 -18.24
N ALA A 163 -23.84 -0.15 -17.03
CA ALA A 163 -22.65 -0.69 -16.36
C ALA A 163 -22.77 -2.20 -16.05
N PHE A 164 -23.98 -2.67 -15.80
CA PHE A 164 -24.28 -4.08 -15.50
C PHE A 164 -24.98 -4.81 -16.65
N ALA A 165 -25.00 -4.25 -17.85
CA ALA A 165 -25.67 -4.86 -19.00
C ALA A 165 -25.17 -6.29 -19.25
N GLY A 166 -26.11 -7.25 -19.28
CA GLY A 166 -25.81 -8.68 -19.47
C GLY A 166 -25.29 -9.41 -18.22
N LYS A 167 -25.21 -8.74 -17.06
CA LYS A 167 -24.78 -9.34 -15.78
C LYS A 167 -25.91 -9.47 -14.75
N GLU A 168 -27.10 -8.94 -15.04
CA GLU A 168 -28.26 -9.03 -14.15
C GLU A 168 -29.54 -9.43 -14.88
N ASN A 169 -30.43 -10.11 -14.14
CA ASN A 169 -31.79 -10.49 -14.55
C ASN A 169 -32.88 -9.56 -13.97
N SER A 170 -32.51 -8.44 -13.33
CA SER A 170 -33.45 -7.56 -12.63
C SER A 170 -33.78 -6.31 -13.44
N ALA A 171 -35.00 -5.78 -13.30
CA ALA A 171 -35.42 -4.56 -13.98
C ALA A 171 -34.84 -3.32 -13.29
N THR A 172 -34.28 -2.40 -14.08
CA THR A 172 -33.75 -1.12 -13.57
C THR A 172 -34.86 -0.30 -12.89
N PRO A 173 -34.65 0.19 -11.65
CA PRO A 173 -35.60 1.06 -10.97
C PRO A 173 -35.91 2.35 -11.76
N ARG A 174 -37.11 2.90 -11.56
CA ARG A 174 -37.53 4.19 -12.11
C ARG A 174 -37.77 5.19 -10.99
N SER A 175 -37.25 6.39 -11.16
CA SER A 175 -37.54 7.51 -10.25
C SER A 175 -38.99 7.98 -10.41
N THR A 176 -39.64 8.28 -9.29
CA THR A 176 -41.02 8.79 -9.22
C THR A 176 -41.10 10.17 -8.57
N GLY A 177 -39.96 10.73 -8.13
CA GLY A 177 -39.88 12.01 -7.46
C GLY A 177 -39.56 13.16 -8.42
N PRO A 178 -39.42 14.38 -7.89
CA PRO A 178 -38.89 15.52 -8.64
C PRO A 178 -37.50 15.19 -9.21
N GLU A 179 -37.28 15.52 -10.48
CA GLU A 179 -36.00 15.35 -11.14
C GLU A 179 -35.21 16.65 -11.14
N ALA A 180 -33.93 16.56 -10.76
CA ALA A 180 -33.04 17.71 -10.84
C ALA A 180 -32.66 18.01 -12.29
N THR A 181 -32.72 19.29 -12.65
CA THR A 181 -32.39 19.82 -13.98
C THR A 181 -30.89 19.97 -14.18
N GLY A 182 -30.14 20.15 -13.09
CA GLY A 182 -28.68 20.34 -13.12
C GLY A 182 -28.21 21.58 -13.87
N GLY A 183 -29.07 22.60 -14.00
CA GLY A 183 -28.70 23.88 -14.59
C GLY A 183 -27.61 24.54 -13.75
N ILE A 184 -26.56 24.99 -14.42
CA ILE A 184 -25.38 25.61 -13.81
C ILE A 184 -24.78 26.65 -14.76
N VAL A 185 -24.17 27.68 -14.19
CA VAL A 185 -23.21 28.55 -14.91
C VAL A 185 -21.87 28.52 -14.20
N ALA A 186 -20.79 28.50 -14.96
CA ALA A 186 -19.45 28.58 -14.39
C ALA A 186 -19.27 29.88 -13.59
N ALA A 187 -18.80 29.77 -12.35
CA ALA A 187 -18.55 30.90 -11.45
C ALA A 187 -17.19 30.72 -10.77
N TRP A 188 -16.15 31.28 -11.38
CA TRP A 188 -14.77 31.10 -10.95
C TRP A 188 -14.25 32.31 -10.15
N PRO A 189 -13.20 32.12 -9.33
CA PRO A 189 -12.45 33.24 -8.76
C PRO A 189 -11.92 34.15 -9.88
N ILE A 190 -12.12 35.46 -9.74
CA ILE A 190 -11.77 36.45 -10.76
C ILE A 190 -10.39 37.04 -10.43
N PRO A 191 -9.42 37.05 -11.37
CA PRO A 191 -8.13 37.71 -11.17
C PRO A 191 -8.28 39.19 -10.81
N GLY A 192 -7.44 39.71 -9.92
CA GLY A 192 -7.45 41.10 -9.47
C GLY A 192 -8.57 41.45 -8.49
N SER A 193 -9.33 40.45 -8.01
CA SER A 193 -10.41 40.67 -7.04
C SER A 193 -9.89 41.29 -5.74
N LYS A 194 -10.62 42.27 -5.21
CA LYS A 194 -10.29 42.94 -3.95
C LYS A 194 -10.69 42.09 -2.74
N GLY A 195 -9.98 42.29 -1.63
CA GLY A 195 -10.21 41.59 -0.37
C GLY A 195 -9.40 40.29 -0.25
N ARG A 196 -9.63 39.55 0.84
CA ARG A 196 -9.01 38.23 1.07
C ARG A 196 -9.98 37.16 0.56
N ILE A 197 -9.60 36.40 -0.45
CA ILE A 197 -10.44 35.37 -1.05
C ILE A 197 -9.68 34.05 -0.98
N TRP A 198 -10.20 33.13 -0.19
CA TRP A 198 -9.59 31.84 0.07
C TRP A 198 -9.98 30.85 -1.02
N ILE A 199 -8.99 30.07 -1.45
CA ILE A 199 -9.08 28.99 -2.43
C ILE A 199 -8.91 27.64 -1.73
N ASP A 200 -7.91 27.55 -0.84
CA ASP A 200 -7.66 26.39 0.02
C ASP A 200 -7.74 26.82 1.48
N TYR A 201 -8.76 26.35 2.19
CA TYR A 201 -9.00 26.75 3.57
C TYR A 201 -8.03 26.11 4.56
N GLN A 202 -7.54 24.90 4.28
CA GLN A 202 -6.73 24.18 5.25
C GLN A 202 -5.26 24.60 5.19
N ASN A 203 -4.79 24.97 4.00
CA ASN A 203 -3.42 25.47 3.78
C ASN A 203 -3.36 27.00 3.61
N ASP A 204 -4.44 27.71 3.93
CA ASP A 204 -4.50 29.17 3.90
C ASP A 204 -4.13 29.79 2.53
N VAL A 205 -4.44 29.10 1.42
CA VAL A 205 -4.13 29.59 0.06
C VAL A 205 -5.23 30.53 -0.42
N THR A 206 -4.83 31.71 -0.88
CA THR A 206 -5.73 32.76 -1.39
C THR A 206 -5.54 33.03 -2.89
N VAL A 207 -6.45 33.82 -3.46
CA VAL A 207 -6.31 34.36 -4.83
C VAL A 207 -4.97 35.07 -5.03
N LYS A 208 -4.49 35.81 -4.02
CA LYS A 208 -3.22 36.54 -4.12
C LYS A 208 -2.01 35.62 -4.24
N ASP A 209 -2.07 34.45 -3.62
CA ASP A 209 -0.97 33.46 -3.65
C ASP A 209 -0.90 32.79 -5.02
N VAL A 210 -2.05 32.48 -5.63
CA VAL A 210 -2.12 31.98 -7.01
C VAL A 210 -1.64 33.04 -8.01
N GLU A 211 -2.01 34.30 -7.82
CA GLU A 211 -1.50 35.42 -8.63
C GLU A 211 0.00 35.63 -8.45
N LEU A 212 0.52 35.50 -7.22
CA LEU A 212 1.95 35.58 -6.97
C LEU A 212 2.70 34.45 -7.67
N ALA A 213 2.21 33.21 -7.57
CA ALA A 213 2.79 32.07 -8.27
C ALA A 213 2.84 32.31 -9.79
N ALA A 214 1.78 32.85 -10.39
CA ALA A 214 1.76 33.20 -11.81
C ALA A 214 2.75 34.32 -12.16
N ARG A 215 2.86 35.38 -11.33
CA ARG A 215 3.85 36.45 -11.51
C ARG A 215 5.29 35.94 -11.45
N GLU A 216 5.54 34.92 -10.63
CA GLU A 216 6.84 34.23 -10.54
C GLU A 216 6.99 33.09 -11.56
N ASN A 217 6.12 33.02 -12.56
CA ASN A 217 6.16 32.07 -13.68
C ASN A 217 5.92 30.59 -13.29
N PHE A 218 5.30 30.32 -12.14
CA PHE A 218 4.82 29.00 -11.74
C PHE A 218 3.44 28.69 -12.35
N VAL A 219 3.36 28.73 -13.68
CA VAL A 219 2.10 28.62 -14.46
C VAL A 219 1.67 27.19 -14.82
N SER A 220 2.52 26.19 -14.52
CA SER A 220 2.15 24.77 -14.54
C SER A 220 1.37 24.42 -13.27
N VAL A 221 0.33 23.58 -13.37
CA VAL A 221 -0.48 23.15 -12.21
C VAL A 221 0.35 22.45 -11.14
N GLU A 222 1.36 21.70 -11.55
CA GLU A 222 2.26 21.00 -10.64
C GLU A 222 3.21 21.98 -9.92
N HIS A 223 3.59 23.08 -10.58
CA HIS A 223 4.36 24.16 -9.96
C HIS A 223 3.50 25.01 -9.02
N LEU A 224 2.31 25.43 -9.47
CA LEU A 224 1.33 26.14 -8.65
C LEU A 224 1.07 25.39 -7.34
N LYS A 225 0.76 24.09 -7.43
CA LYS A 225 0.55 23.21 -6.28
C LYS A 225 1.74 23.22 -5.31
N ARG A 226 2.97 23.03 -5.81
CA ARG A 226 4.17 22.95 -4.95
C ARG A 226 4.57 24.29 -4.34
N TYR A 227 4.38 25.39 -5.08
CA TYR A 227 4.73 26.72 -4.63
C TYR A 227 3.74 27.22 -3.56
N THR A 228 2.43 27.05 -3.81
CA THR A 228 1.38 27.58 -2.93
C THR A 228 0.92 26.60 -1.86
N THR A 229 1.25 25.31 -1.98
CA THR A 229 0.67 24.20 -1.19
C THR A 229 -0.81 23.92 -1.47
N LEU A 230 -1.38 24.50 -2.54
CA LEU A 230 -2.75 24.27 -2.98
C LEU A 230 -3.05 22.76 -3.14
N GLY A 231 -4.08 22.29 -2.44
CA GLY A 231 -4.57 20.91 -2.52
C GLY A 231 -3.62 19.86 -1.91
N MET A 232 -2.67 20.29 -1.08
CA MET A 232 -1.72 19.39 -0.38
C MET A 232 -2.11 19.09 1.06
N ALA A 233 -3.22 19.64 1.54
CA ALA A 233 -3.75 19.42 2.89
C ALA A 233 -4.31 18.00 3.08
N THR A 234 -4.81 17.67 4.29
CA THR A 234 -5.35 16.34 4.58
C THR A 234 -6.62 15.99 3.80
N ASP A 235 -7.33 17.01 3.31
CA ASP A 235 -8.47 16.87 2.41
C ASP A 235 -8.07 16.53 0.97
N GLN A 236 -6.78 16.70 0.61
CA GLN A 236 -6.21 16.51 -0.73
C GLN A 236 -6.88 17.37 -1.81
N GLY A 237 -7.29 18.59 -1.44
CA GLY A 237 -7.81 19.58 -2.37
C GLY A 237 -9.16 19.25 -2.99
N LYS A 238 -9.98 18.46 -2.30
CA LYS A 238 -11.34 18.10 -2.73
C LYS A 238 -12.23 19.33 -2.97
N THR A 239 -11.99 20.43 -2.24
CA THR A 239 -12.71 21.70 -2.41
C THR A 239 -11.87 22.81 -3.05
N SER A 240 -10.54 22.69 -3.10
CA SER A 240 -9.65 23.78 -3.51
C SER A 240 -9.05 23.64 -4.91
N ASN A 241 -8.84 22.41 -5.40
CA ASN A 241 -8.13 22.18 -6.66
C ASN A 241 -8.84 22.85 -7.84
N LEU A 242 -10.12 22.54 -8.09
CA LEU A 242 -10.83 23.07 -9.26
C LEU A 242 -10.90 24.62 -9.27
N PRO A 243 -11.25 25.31 -8.15
CA PRO A 243 -11.18 26.76 -8.09
C PRO A 243 -9.78 27.33 -8.34
N GLY A 244 -8.73 26.70 -7.82
CA GLY A 244 -7.34 27.14 -8.05
C GLY A 244 -6.88 26.95 -9.50
N LEU A 245 -7.25 25.84 -10.13
CA LEU A 245 -7.03 25.59 -11.56
C LEU A 245 -7.77 26.60 -12.43
N ALA A 246 -9.03 26.89 -12.10
CA ALA A 246 -9.84 27.87 -12.83
C ALA A 246 -9.29 29.30 -12.69
N LEU A 247 -8.78 29.67 -11.51
CA LEU A 247 -8.10 30.95 -11.32
C LEU A 247 -6.81 31.04 -12.13
N MET A 248 -5.98 29.99 -12.11
CA MET A 248 -4.76 29.94 -12.94
C MET A 248 -5.09 30.03 -14.44
N ALA A 249 -6.16 29.38 -14.88
CA ALA A 249 -6.67 29.48 -16.25
C ALA A 249 -7.03 30.94 -16.60
N GLY A 250 -7.78 31.62 -15.72
CA GLY A 250 -8.11 33.04 -15.87
C GLY A 250 -6.89 33.98 -15.90
N ILE A 251 -5.87 33.72 -15.07
CA ILE A 251 -4.64 34.53 -15.05
C ILE A 251 -3.81 34.34 -16.32
N THR A 252 -3.75 33.11 -16.84
CA THR A 252 -2.90 32.75 -17.99
C THR A 252 -3.61 32.83 -19.33
N GLY A 253 -4.88 33.22 -19.37
CA GLY A 253 -5.68 33.29 -20.59
C GLY A 253 -5.96 31.92 -21.23
N ARG A 254 -5.85 30.84 -20.45
CA ARG A 254 -6.11 29.46 -20.87
C ARG A 254 -7.50 29.02 -20.41
N THR A 255 -8.00 27.96 -21.00
CA THR A 255 -9.18 27.24 -20.51
C THR A 255 -8.80 26.32 -19.34
N VAL A 256 -9.78 25.96 -18.51
CA VAL A 256 -9.59 25.00 -17.40
C VAL A 256 -9.01 23.65 -17.89
N PRO A 257 -9.51 23.02 -18.97
CA PRO A 257 -8.91 21.78 -19.48
C PRO A 257 -7.47 21.96 -19.97
N GLU A 258 -7.12 23.10 -20.57
CA GLU A 258 -5.74 23.33 -21.04
C GLU A 258 -4.76 23.41 -19.87
N VAL A 259 -5.14 24.04 -18.76
CA VAL A 259 -4.34 24.10 -17.53
C VAL A 259 -4.05 22.69 -16.99
N GLY A 260 -5.03 21.78 -17.10
CA GLY A 260 -4.90 20.39 -16.70
C GLY A 260 -5.23 20.15 -15.23
N THR A 261 -5.19 18.89 -14.81
CA THR A 261 -5.40 18.49 -13.40
C THR A 261 -4.11 17.95 -12.81
N THR A 262 -4.00 17.96 -11.48
CA THR A 262 -2.89 17.30 -10.79
C THR A 262 -3.15 15.79 -10.67
N THR A 263 -2.08 15.01 -10.52
CA THR A 263 -2.20 13.54 -10.42
C THR A 263 -3.03 13.09 -9.22
N TYR A 264 -4.01 12.21 -9.44
CA TYR A 264 -4.75 11.51 -8.38
C TYR A 264 -3.92 10.34 -7.82
N ARG A 265 -3.75 10.29 -6.50
CA ARG A 265 -2.93 9.27 -5.83
C ARG A 265 -3.71 8.56 -4.73
N PRO A 266 -3.41 7.27 -4.45
CA PRO A 266 -3.86 6.62 -3.23
C PRO A 266 -3.09 7.19 -2.01
N PRO A 267 -3.68 7.11 -0.80
CA PRO A 267 -5.06 6.69 -0.55
C PRO A 267 -6.07 7.84 -0.82
N PHE A 268 -7.33 7.51 -1.13
CA PHE A 268 -8.39 8.51 -1.38
C PHE A 268 -8.66 9.42 -0.16
N THR A 269 -8.59 8.83 1.02
CA THR A 269 -8.58 9.49 2.33
C THR A 269 -7.47 8.86 3.18
N PRO A 270 -6.90 9.58 4.17
CA PRO A 270 -5.84 9.04 5.00
C PRO A 270 -6.19 7.69 5.63
N VAL A 271 -5.26 6.74 5.58
CA VAL A 271 -5.40 5.41 6.20
C VAL A 271 -4.34 5.27 7.30
N PRO A 272 -4.71 4.85 8.52
CA PRO A 272 -3.73 4.61 9.59
C PRO A 272 -2.65 3.59 9.19
N LEU A 273 -1.39 3.85 9.52
CA LEU A 273 -0.27 2.97 9.18
C LEU A 273 -0.45 1.54 9.73
N ALA A 274 -1.03 1.41 10.92
CA ALA A 274 -1.31 0.12 11.55
C ALA A 274 -2.23 -0.77 10.70
N SER A 275 -3.13 -0.18 9.90
CA SER A 275 -4.00 -0.94 8.99
C SER A 275 -3.22 -1.63 7.87
N PHE A 276 -2.08 -1.08 7.44
CA PHE A 276 -1.20 -1.71 6.45
C PHE A 276 -0.31 -2.81 7.06
N ALA A 277 0.10 -2.63 8.32
CA ALA A 277 0.86 -3.64 9.05
C ALA A 277 0.03 -4.91 9.27
N GLY A 278 -1.24 -4.75 9.64
CA GLY A 278 -2.13 -5.87 9.95
C GLY A 278 -1.56 -6.74 11.07
N ALA A 279 -1.54 -8.06 10.87
CA ALA A 279 -0.98 -9.00 11.84
C ALA A 279 0.56 -9.11 11.81
N ARG A 280 1.25 -8.40 10.91
CA ARG A 280 2.73 -8.47 10.77
C ARG A 280 3.41 -7.55 11.78
N VAL A 281 3.30 -7.89 13.06
CA VAL A 281 3.86 -7.14 14.19
C VAL A 281 4.58 -8.07 15.16
N GLY A 282 5.55 -7.53 15.91
CA GLY A 282 6.34 -8.31 16.87
C GLY A 282 7.03 -9.52 16.23
N GLU A 283 6.94 -10.68 16.86
CA GLU A 283 7.55 -11.93 16.36
C GLU A 283 6.97 -12.39 15.01
N LEU A 284 5.75 -11.95 14.66
CA LEU A 284 5.12 -12.29 13.37
C LEU A 284 5.64 -11.43 12.21
N MET A 285 6.43 -10.38 12.49
CA MET A 285 7.07 -9.58 11.45
C MET A 285 8.17 -10.37 10.73
N ALA A 286 8.91 -11.19 11.47
CA ALA A 286 10.00 -12.03 10.96
C ALA A 286 10.03 -13.37 11.73
N PRO A 287 9.12 -14.30 11.42
CA PRO A 287 9.03 -15.56 12.13
C PRO A 287 10.29 -16.42 11.89
N VAL A 288 10.86 -16.90 12.98
CA VAL A 288 12.03 -17.78 12.96
C VAL A 288 11.62 -19.25 12.95
N ARG A 289 12.37 -20.06 12.20
CA ARG A 289 12.27 -21.52 12.18
C ARG A 289 12.84 -22.10 13.48
N ARG A 290 12.23 -23.18 13.96
CA ARG A 290 12.47 -23.78 15.28
C ARG A 290 13.15 -25.13 15.14
N LEU A 291 14.11 -25.44 16.00
CA LEU A 291 14.85 -26.70 15.97
C LEU A 291 14.00 -27.85 16.54
N PRO A 292 14.13 -29.09 16.04
CA PRO A 292 13.43 -30.25 16.60
C PRO A 292 13.82 -30.50 18.07
N LEU A 293 15.06 -30.18 18.45
CA LEU A 293 15.59 -30.35 19.80
C LEU A 293 15.49 -29.09 20.66
N GLU A 294 14.68 -28.10 20.27
CA GLU A 294 14.63 -26.83 20.99
C GLU A 294 14.29 -26.97 22.48
N ASN A 295 13.36 -27.86 22.83
CA ASN A 295 12.99 -28.09 24.22
C ASN A 295 14.18 -28.62 25.04
N VAL A 296 15.00 -29.49 24.44
CA VAL A 296 16.23 -30.01 25.07
C VAL A 296 17.21 -28.88 25.26
N HIS A 297 17.45 -28.07 24.22
CA HIS A 297 18.33 -26.91 24.30
C HIS A 297 17.93 -25.94 25.41
N ARG A 298 16.64 -25.60 25.51
CA ARG A 298 16.10 -24.75 26.59
C ARG A 298 16.35 -25.35 27.97
N SER A 299 16.07 -26.64 28.14
CA SER A 299 16.29 -27.34 29.42
C SER A 299 17.78 -27.41 29.82
N SER A 300 18.68 -27.42 28.83
CA SER A 300 20.13 -27.42 29.02
C SER A 300 20.71 -26.01 29.22
N GLY A 301 19.88 -24.98 29.37
CA GLY A 301 20.34 -23.60 29.61
C GLY A 301 20.89 -22.89 28.36
N ALA A 302 20.43 -23.28 27.17
CA ALA A 302 20.79 -22.61 25.93
C ALA A 302 20.29 -21.16 25.91
N VAL A 303 21.17 -20.26 25.49
CA VAL A 303 20.81 -18.90 25.07
C VAL A 303 20.64 -18.93 23.55
N PHE A 304 19.48 -18.48 23.06
CA PHE A 304 19.15 -18.53 21.65
C PHE A 304 19.44 -17.21 20.93
N GLN A 305 19.87 -17.31 19.68
CA GLN A 305 19.97 -16.19 18.75
C GLN A 305 19.39 -16.57 17.38
N GLU A 306 19.02 -15.54 16.61
CA GLU A 306 18.60 -15.71 15.23
C GLU A 306 19.82 -15.87 14.32
N TYR A 307 19.82 -16.90 13.49
CA TYR A 307 20.80 -17.10 12.43
C TYR A 307 20.09 -17.47 11.13
N GLY A 308 19.94 -16.48 10.24
CA GLY A 308 19.37 -16.70 8.91
C GLY A 308 17.93 -17.20 8.93
N GLY A 309 17.10 -16.64 9.83
CA GLY A 309 15.72 -17.06 10.03
C GLY A 309 15.55 -18.37 10.80
N TRP A 310 16.59 -18.86 11.50
CA TRP A 310 16.49 -19.95 12.47
C TRP A 310 16.79 -19.47 13.88
N LEU A 311 16.06 -19.98 14.87
CA LEU A 311 16.39 -19.79 16.28
C LEU A 311 17.31 -20.92 16.75
N ARG A 312 18.56 -20.60 17.07
CA ARG A 312 19.60 -21.60 17.41
C ARG A 312 20.28 -21.30 18.76
N PRO A 313 20.74 -22.32 19.49
CA PRO A 313 21.64 -22.12 20.62
C PRO A 313 22.92 -21.41 20.18
N ALA A 314 23.21 -20.27 20.78
CA ALA A 314 24.47 -19.55 20.63
C ALA A 314 25.53 -20.06 21.61
N HIS A 315 25.12 -20.34 22.85
CA HIS A 315 25.92 -20.96 23.90
C HIS A 315 25.01 -21.54 25.01
N TYR A 316 25.60 -22.31 25.93
CA TYR A 316 24.95 -22.94 27.08
C TYR A 316 25.56 -22.40 28.38
N GLY A 317 24.82 -21.51 29.03
CA GLY A 317 25.25 -20.86 30.27
C GLY A 317 24.18 -19.98 30.93
N GLY A 318 22.96 -19.98 30.39
CA GLY A 318 21.87 -19.11 30.84
C GLY A 318 22.30 -17.64 30.87
N ASN A 319 21.98 -16.96 31.97
CA ASN A 319 22.32 -15.54 32.20
C ASN A 319 23.75 -15.34 32.73
N GLY A 320 24.62 -16.36 32.64
CA GLY A 320 26.02 -16.27 33.02
C GLY A 320 26.86 -15.47 32.02
N ASP A 321 28.17 -15.44 32.25
CA ASP A 321 29.15 -14.84 31.33
C ASP A 321 29.23 -15.66 30.03
N ALA A 322 28.75 -15.06 28.93
CA ALA A 322 28.69 -15.68 27.61
C ALA A 322 30.09 -16.03 27.08
N GLU A 323 31.06 -15.12 27.18
CA GLU A 323 32.41 -15.34 26.66
C GLU A 323 33.10 -16.49 27.38
N ARG A 324 32.96 -16.53 28.72
CA ARG A 324 33.49 -17.63 29.51
C ARG A 324 32.83 -18.96 29.15
N SER A 325 31.52 -18.98 28.95
CA SER A 325 30.77 -20.19 28.58
C SER A 325 31.21 -20.72 27.22
N ILE A 326 31.32 -19.84 26.22
CA ILE A 326 31.80 -20.17 24.88
C ILE A 326 33.23 -20.70 24.92
N ALA A 327 34.12 -20.03 25.65
CA ALA A 327 35.52 -20.47 25.77
C ALA A 327 35.63 -21.84 26.44
N ASP A 328 34.78 -22.13 27.42
CA ASP A 328 34.72 -23.41 28.12
C ASP A 328 34.16 -24.53 27.23
N GLU A 329 33.09 -24.27 26.48
CA GLU A 329 32.58 -25.18 25.44
C GLU A 329 33.66 -25.52 24.39
N ALA A 330 34.37 -24.51 23.88
CA ALA A 330 35.45 -24.70 22.92
C ALA A 330 36.59 -25.56 23.48
N ARG A 331 36.99 -25.34 24.74
CA ARG A 331 38.00 -26.16 25.43
C ARG A 331 37.50 -27.60 25.61
N ARG A 332 36.27 -27.80 26.06
CA ARG A 332 35.67 -29.14 26.25
C ARG A 332 35.60 -29.92 24.94
N ALA A 333 35.20 -29.28 23.85
CA ALA A 333 35.16 -29.91 22.52
C ALA A 333 36.54 -30.42 22.08
N ARG A 334 37.62 -29.67 22.38
CA ARG A 334 39.00 -30.06 22.02
C ARG A 334 39.61 -31.10 22.95
N HIS A 335 39.26 -31.07 24.24
CA HIS A 335 39.86 -31.97 25.24
C HIS A 335 39.07 -33.27 25.44
N SER A 336 37.79 -33.33 25.05
CA SER A 336 36.95 -34.51 25.23
C SER A 336 35.98 -34.71 24.06
N VAL A 337 34.72 -34.34 24.22
CA VAL A 337 33.67 -34.47 23.21
C VAL A 337 32.62 -33.38 23.42
N ALA A 338 32.10 -32.84 22.32
CA ALA A 338 31.00 -31.89 22.31
C ALA A 338 29.97 -32.29 21.24
N LEU A 339 28.71 -31.93 21.51
CA LEU A 339 27.60 -32.06 20.59
C LEU A 339 27.21 -30.69 20.05
N PHE A 340 26.90 -30.63 18.77
CA PHE A 340 26.38 -29.44 18.12
C PHE A 340 25.16 -29.78 17.26
N ASP A 341 24.09 -29.02 17.41
CA ASP A 341 22.89 -29.18 16.58
C ASP A 341 23.08 -28.45 15.24
N GLY A 342 23.50 -29.23 14.25
CA GLY A 342 23.67 -28.82 12.86
C GLY A 342 22.40 -29.00 12.02
N SER A 343 21.24 -29.27 12.62
CA SER A 343 19.99 -29.54 11.88
C SER A 343 19.58 -28.40 10.95
N THR A 344 20.01 -27.17 11.22
CA THR A 344 19.71 -26.00 10.38
C THR A 344 20.51 -25.93 9.08
N LEU A 345 21.60 -26.68 8.93
CA LEU A 345 22.40 -26.70 7.68
C LEU A 345 21.56 -27.27 6.54
N GLY A 346 21.69 -26.70 5.35
CA GLY A 346 20.91 -27.19 4.22
C GLY A 346 21.30 -28.61 3.84
N LYS A 347 20.31 -29.41 3.46
CA LYS A 347 20.48 -30.78 2.98
C LYS A 347 19.63 -30.91 1.72
N ILE A 348 20.19 -30.53 0.58
CA ILE A 348 19.45 -30.49 -0.67
C ILE A 348 19.94 -31.62 -1.56
N GLU A 349 19.06 -32.55 -1.89
CA GLU A 349 19.41 -33.67 -2.76
C GLU A 349 19.29 -33.28 -4.23
N VAL A 350 20.29 -33.69 -5.01
CA VAL A 350 20.32 -33.61 -6.47
C VAL A 350 20.30 -35.04 -7.00
N ILE A 351 19.20 -35.42 -7.66
CA ILE A 351 18.91 -36.80 -8.04
C ILE A 351 18.69 -36.88 -9.55
N GLY A 352 19.42 -37.72 -10.26
CA GLY A 352 19.12 -38.01 -11.67
C GLY A 352 20.34 -38.38 -12.52
N PRO A 353 20.09 -38.77 -13.78
CA PRO A 353 21.13 -39.27 -14.67
C PRO A 353 22.26 -38.27 -14.92
N GLN A 354 22.00 -36.97 -14.86
CA GLN A 354 22.99 -35.91 -15.06
C GLN A 354 23.44 -35.22 -13.76
N ALA A 355 23.16 -35.79 -12.59
CA ALA A 355 23.46 -35.15 -11.30
C ALA A 355 24.94 -34.80 -11.13
N ALA A 356 25.86 -35.67 -11.58
CA ALA A 356 27.30 -35.42 -11.53
C ALA A 356 27.73 -34.21 -12.38
N ALA A 357 27.26 -34.13 -13.63
CA ALA A 357 27.54 -33.00 -14.51
C ALA A 357 26.91 -31.70 -14.01
N PHE A 358 25.73 -31.81 -13.38
CA PHE A 358 25.03 -30.68 -12.79
C PHE A 358 25.79 -30.08 -11.60
N VAL A 359 26.25 -30.92 -10.65
CA VAL A 359 27.02 -30.41 -9.50
C VAL A 359 28.39 -29.88 -9.93
N ASP A 360 29.03 -30.46 -10.95
CA ASP A 360 30.29 -29.93 -11.51
C ASP A 360 30.12 -28.55 -12.14
N PHE A 361 28.94 -28.26 -12.70
CA PHE A 361 28.67 -26.93 -13.23
C PHE A 361 28.53 -25.87 -12.13
N LEU A 362 27.99 -26.25 -10.97
CA LEU A 362 27.69 -25.34 -9.88
C LEU A 362 28.87 -25.11 -8.93
N TYR A 363 29.69 -26.14 -8.74
CA TYR A 363 30.84 -26.10 -7.84
C TYR A 363 32.11 -25.69 -8.58
N TYR A 364 32.99 -24.99 -7.86
CA TYR A 364 34.31 -24.65 -8.38
C TYR A 364 35.21 -25.88 -8.62
N ASN A 365 35.07 -26.92 -7.78
CA ASN A 365 35.82 -28.17 -7.88
C ASN A 365 35.02 -29.29 -8.56
N THR A 366 35.72 -30.23 -9.20
CA THR A 366 35.11 -31.35 -9.96
C THR A 366 34.54 -32.44 -9.05
N MET A 367 33.33 -32.24 -8.54
CA MET A 367 32.60 -33.13 -7.64
C MET A 367 32.28 -34.51 -8.21
N SER A 368 32.13 -34.64 -9.54
CA SER A 368 31.81 -35.91 -10.20
C SER A 368 32.84 -37.03 -10.01
N THR A 369 34.10 -36.68 -9.70
CA THR A 369 35.19 -37.64 -9.42
C THR A 369 35.08 -38.29 -8.04
N LEU A 370 34.19 -37.81 -7.18
CA LEU A 370 33.95 -38.37 -5.86
C LEU A 370 33.29 -39.75 -6.01
N LYS A 371 33.81 -40.80 -5.35
CA LYS A 371 33.16 -42.12 -5.37
C LYS A 371 31.88 -42.12 -4.52
N PRO A 372 30.86 -42.93 -4.82
CA PRO A 372 29.75 -43.19 -3.90
C PRO A 372 30.25 -43.56 -2.50
N GLY A 373 29.52 -43.10 -1.46
CA GLY A 373 29.91 -43.29 -0.06
C GLY A 373 30.95 -42.30 0.44
N ARG A 374 31.29 -41.26 -0.33
CA ARG A 374 32.32 -40.27 0.01
C ARG A 374 31.75 -38.86 0.10
N CYS A 375 32.47 -38.03 0.84
CA CYS A 375 32.20 -36.60 1.01
C CYS A 375 33.32 -35.76 0.39
N ARG A 376 32.99 -34.54 -0.03
CA ARG A 376 33.99 -33.54 -0.42
C ARG A 376 33.50 -32.15 -0.07
N TYR A 377 34.37 -31.36 0.56
CA TYR A 377 34.13 -29.94 0.74
C TYR A 377 34.27 -29.20 -0.60
N GLY A 378 33.38 -28.27 -0.88
CA GLY A 378 33.50 -27.37 -2.01
C GLY A 378 32.69 -26.11 -1.79
N PHE A 379 32.82 -25.19 -2.73
CA PHE A 379 32.06 -23.95 -2.73
C PHE A 379 31.53 -23.65 -4.13
N MET A 380 30.40 -22.98 -4.15
CA MET A 380 29.75 -22.44 -5.34
C MET A 380 30.19 -21.00 -5.55
N LEU A 381 30.32 -20.59 -6.79
CA LEU A 381 30.57 -19.21 -7.17
C LEU A 381 29.33 -18.64 -7.85
N SER A 382 29.11 -17.34 -7.67
CA SER A 382 28.24 -16.56 -8.57
C SER A 382 28.87 -16.41 -9.95
N GLU A 383 28.11 -15.90 -10.93
CA GLU A 383 28.63 -15.66 -12.29
C GLU A 383 29.81 -14.67 -12.31
N ASN A 384 29.94 -13.84 -11.28
CA ASN A 384 31.03 -12.88 -11.12
C ASN A 384 32.27 -13.48 -10.43
N GLY A 385 32.28 -14.79 -10.14
CA GLY A 385 33.40 -15.46 -9.48
C GLY A 385 33.50 -15.23 -7.96
N VAL A 386 32.47 -14.67 -7.33
CA VAL A 386 32.40 -14.47 -5.87
C VAL A 386 31.77 -15.67 -5.20
N VAL A 387 32.32 -16.12 -4.07
CA VAL A 387 31.78 -17.23 -3.26
C VAL A 387 30.31 -16.95 -2.94
N PHE A 388 29.46 -17.84 -3.42
CA PHE A 388 28.01 -17.79 -3.21
C PHE A 388 27.63 -18.58 -1.96
N ASP A 389 28.08 -19.83 -1.85
CA ASP A 389 27.90 -20.67 -0.67
C ASP A 389 28.95 -21.79 -0.64
N ASP A 390 29.06 -22.49 0.48
CA ASP A 390 29.98 -23.59 0.66
C ASP A 390 29.35 -24.75 1.45
N GLY A 391 30.02 -25.90 1.42
CA GLY A 391 29.61 -27.01 2.23
C GLY A 391 30.22 -28.33 1.81
N VAL A 392 29.88 -29.36 2.57
CA VAL A 392 30.25 -30.73 2.27
C VAL A 392 29.21 -31.33 1.34
N LEU A 393 29.62 -31.65 0.13
CA LEU A 393 28.81 -32.44 -0.79
C LEU A 393 29.03 -33.93 -0.51
N VAL A 394 27.93 -34.67 -0.41
CA VAL A 394 27.94 -36.12 -0.18
C VAL A 394 27.46 -36.82 -1.44
N ARG A 395 28.21 -37.80 -1.93
CA ARG A 395 27.73 -38.68 -3.02
C ARG A 395 27.16 -39.95 -2.42
N LEU A 396 25.84 -40.11 -2.48
CA LEU A 396 25.16 -41.28 -1.94
C LEU A 396 25.31 -42.49 -2.87
N ASP A 397 25.08 -42.27 -4.16
CA ASP A 397 25.19 -43.28 -5.21
C ASP A 397 25.67 -42.65 -6.54
N GLU A 398 25.55 -43.38 -7.64
CA GLU A 398 25.97 -42.89 -8.96
C GLU A 398 25.23 -41.60 -9.39
N HIS A 399 23.94 -41.49 -9.05
CA HIS A 399 23.01 -40.47 -9.54
C HIS A 399 22.45 -39.56 -8.44
N ARG A 400 22.87 -39.72 -7.18
CA ARG A 400 22.34 -38.97 -6.04
C ARG A 400 23.44 -38.31 -5.22
N PHE A 401 23.29 -37.00 -5.07
CA PHE A 401 24.17 -36.14 -4.27
C PHE A 401 23.37 -35.39 -3.22
N VAL A 402 23.99 -35.09 -2.08
CA VAL A 402 23.47 -34.14 -1.09
C VAL A 402 24.38 -32.92 -1.09
N VAL A 403 23.82 -31.80 -1.50
CA VAL A 403 24.42 -30.46 -1.41
C VAL A 403 24.14 -29.93 -0.01
N SER A 404 25.18 -29.89 0.83
CA SER A 404 25.13 -29.14 2.07
C SER A 404 25.38 -27.66 1.81
N CYS A 405 24.67 -26.79 2.52
CA CYS A 405 24.84 -25.34 2.44
C CYS A 405 24.65 -24.67 3.81
N SER A 406 25.08 -23.41 3.92
CA SER A 406 24.91 -22.60 5.12
C SER A 406 23.43 -22.46 5.50
N SER A 407 23.13 -22.45 6.80
CA SER A 407 21.75 -22.44 7.32
C SER A 407 20.90 -21.27 6.85
N SER A 408 21.52 -20.09 6.70
CA SER A 408 20.89 -18.88 6.18
C SER A 408 20.65 -18.94 4.67
N HIS A 409 21.34 -19.84 3.96
CA HIS A 409 21.41 -19.85 2.51
C HIS A 409 20.65 -21.00 1.86
N VAL A 410 20.05 -21.90 2.63
CA VAL A 410 19.24 -23.04 2.12
C VAL A 410 18.23 -22.62 1.06
N THR A 411 17.46 -21.55 1.31
CA THR A 411 16.46 -21.06 0.36
C THR A 411 17.10 -20.58 -0.95
N LEU A 412 18.22 -19.87 -0.86
CA LEU A 412 18.92 -19.29 -2.00
C LEU A 412 19.68 -20.35 -2.81
N VAL A 413 20.35 -21.30 -2.15
CA VAL A 413 20.98 -22.44 -2.80
C VAL A 413 19.94 -23.31 -3.49
N HIS A 414 18.82 -23.63 -2.82
CA HIS A 414 17.74 -24.39 -3.47
C HIS A 414 17.19 -23.69 -4.72
N ALA A 415 16.94 -22.38 -4.64
CA ALA A 415 16.50 -21.58 -5.79
C ALA A 415 17.54 -21.59 -6.93
N ARG A 416 18.83 -21.47 -6.60
CA ARG A 416 19.93 -21.51 -7.57
C ARG A 416 20.04 -22.86 -8.29
N LEU A 417 19.83 -23.96 -7.57
CA LEU A 417 19.77 -25.30 -8.15
C LEU A 417 18.57 -25.42 -9.10
N GLU A 418 17.39 -24.93 -8.68
CA GLU A 418 16.20 -24.96 -9.54
C GLU A 418 16.33 -24.09 -10.79
N GLU A 419 16.90 -22.89 -10.67
CA GLU A 419 17.19 -21.98 -11.78
C GLU A 419 18.03 -22.68 -12.85
N TRP A 420 19.22 -23.19 -12.48
CA TRP A 420 20.12 -23.81 -13.44
C TRP A 420 19.61 -25.14 -14.00
N ARG A 421 18.81 -25.86 -13.21
CA ARG A 421 18.12 -27.05 -13.71
C ARG A 421 17.13 -26.68 -14.82
N GLN A 422 16.35 -25.62 -14.64
CA GLN A 422 15.34 -25.18 -15.60
C GLN A 422 15.97 -24.56 -16.85
N ASP A 423 17.00 -23.73 -16.68
CA ASP A 423 17.56 -22.93 -17.76
C ASP A 423 18.58 -23.70 -18.62
N ARG A 424 19.33 -24.65 -18.04
CA ARG A 424 20.45 -25.30 -18.74
C ARG A 424 20.32 -26.81 -18.93
N PHE A 425 19.79 -27.54 -17.94
CA PHE A 425 19.81 -29.01 -17.95
C PHE A 425 18.48 -29.65 -18.37
N GLY A 426 17.36 -28.96 -18.17
CA GLY A 426 16.02 -29.43 -18.53
C GLY A 426 15.41 -30.41 -17.51
N ARG A 427 14.10 -30.66 -17.65
CA ARG A 427 13.30 -31.36 -16.63
C ARG A 427 13.70 -32.81 -16.35
N GLY A 428 14.27 -33.53 -17.31
CA GLY A 428 14.64 -34.94 -17.19
C GLY A 428 16.08 -35.20 -16.72
N ALA A 429 16.89 -34.15 -16.53
CA ALA A 429 18.30 -34.29 -16.21
C ALA A 429 18.56 -34.58 -14.72
N VAL A 430 17.92 -33.79 -13.86
CA VAL A 430 18.00 -33.91 -12.40
C VAL A 430 16.66 -33.49 -11.76
N TYR A 431 16.45 -33.93 -10.53
CA TYR A 431 15.39 -33.54 -9.61
C TYR A 431 16.05 -32.98 -8.34
N ILE A 432 15.55 -31.85 -7.84
CA ILE A 432 16.06 -31.18 -6.65
C ILE A 432 15.05 -31.41 -5.52
N HIS A 433 15.53 -31.95 -4.39
CA HIS A 433 14.71 -32.21 -3.22
C HIS A 433 15.32 -31.54 -1.98
N ASN A 434 14.64 -30.55 -1.41
CA ASN A 434 15.09 -29.90 -0.18
C ASN A 434 14.74 -30.73 1.05
N ALA A 435 15.59 -31.71 1.38
CA ALA A 435 15.47 -32.56 2.55
C ALA A 435 15.95 -31.90 3.87
N THR A 436 16.04 -30.56 3.91
CA THR A 436 16.61 -29.86 5.08
C THR A 436 15.83 -30.11 6.36
N SER A 437 14.50 -30.14 6.26
CA SER A 437 13.61 -30.33 7.43
C SER A 437 13.37 -31.81 7.75
N ASP A 438 13.79 -32.72 6.86
CA ASP A 438 13.52 -34.16 6.99
C ASP A 438 14.52 -34.83 7.93
N MET A 439 15.70 -34.24 8.09
CA MET A 439 16.83 -34.84 8.81
C MET A 439 17.37 -33.88 9.87
N ALA A 440 17.20 -34.25 11.13
CA ALA A 440 17.99 -33.66 12.22
C ALA A 440 19.46 -34.08 12.07
N THR A 441 20.39 -33.21 12.49
CA THR A 441 21.83 -33.47 12.36
C THR A 441 22.53 -33.05 13.64
N LEU A 442 23.15 -34.01 14.32
CA LEU A 442 24.01 -33.77 15.46
C LEU A 442 25.46 -34.01 15.06
N THR A 443 26.30 -33.00 15.19
CA THR A 443 27.75 -33.13 15.04
C THR A 443 28.34 -33.56 16.37
N VAL A 444 29.15 -34.62 16.36
CA VAL A 444 29.91 -35.10 17.51
C VAL A 444 31.39 -34.83 17.26
N SER A 445 32.00 -33.94 18.03
CA SER A 445 33.38 -33.48 17.79
C SER A 445 34.26 -33.65 19.02
N GLY A 446 35.53 -34.00 18.81
CA GLY A 446 36.55 -34.12 19.86
C GLY A 446 37.22 -35.50 19.90
N PRO A 447 38.33 -35.65 20.64
CA PRO A 447 39.07 -36.92 20.74
C PRO A 447 38.24 -38.11 21.26
N ASN A 448 37.19 -37.86 22.05
CA ASN A 448 36.29 -38.90 22.56
C ASN A 448 35.02 -39.10 21.70
N ALA A 449 34.89 -38.43 20.55
CA ALA A 449 33.71 -38.55 19.68
C ALA A 449 33.46 -39.99 19.22
N ARG A 450 34.51 -40.71 18.82
CA ARG A 450 34.41 -42.13 18.43
C ARG A 450 33.84 -42.99 19.56
N LYS A 451 34.39 -42.86 20.77
CA LYS A 451 33.95 -43.61 21.95
C LYS A 451 32.46 -43.38 22.25
N LEU A 452 32.01 -42.13 22.12
CA LEU A 452 30.59 -41.79 22.31
C LEU A 452 29.72 -42.48 21.25
N LEU A 453 30.10 -42.42 19.98
CA LEU A 453 29.34 -43.06 18.90
C LEU A 453 29.35 -44.59 18.98
N GLU A 454 30.46 -45.21 19.40
CA GLU A 454 30.53 -46.66 19.66
C GLU A 454 29.58 -47.09 20.78
N ALA A 455 29.43 -46.27 21.83
CA ALA A 455 28.50 -46.54 22.92
C ALA A 455 27.02 -46.50 22.51
N LEU A 456 26.69 -45.90 21.36
CA LEU A 456 25.32 -45.87 20.81
C LEU A 456 24.96 -47.14 20.02
N ASP A 457 25.93 -48.03 19.78
CA ASP A 457 25.76 -49.29 19.04
C ASP A 457 24.98 -49.13 17.72
N LEU A 458 25.52 -48.28 16.83
CA LEU A 458 24.84 -47.90 15.58
C LEU A 458 24.82 -49.00 14.52
N GLY A 459 25.33 -50.21 14.81
CA GLY A 459 25.44 -51.30 13.84
C GLY A 459 26.45 -51.06 12.71
N LEU A 460 27.37 -50.10 12.88
CA LEU A 460 28.43 -49.76 11.92
C LEU A 460 29.79 -49.68 12.63
N SER A 461 30.81 -50.28 12.03
CA SER A 461 32.19 -50.10 12.48
C SER A 461 32.70 -48.68 12.17
N LEU A 462 33.23 -47.99 13.18
CA LEU A 462 33.75 -46.61 13.06
C LEU A 462 35.29 -46.57 12.88
N GLY A 463 35.90 -47.72 12.63
CA GLY A 463 37.32 -47.85 12.35
C GLY A 463 37.72 -47.18 11.02
N ASP A 464 38.99 -46.83 10.87
CA ASP A 464 39.48 -46.12 9.68
C ASP A 464 39.35 -46.96 8.39
N ALA A 465 39.28 -48.29 8.50
CA ALA A 465 39.05 -49.18 7.38
C ALA A 465 37.61 -49.10 6.84
N ASP A 466 36.63 -48.95 7.74
CA ASP A 466 35.20 -49.02 7.41
C ASP A 466 34.58 -47.63 7.21
N LEU A 467 35.00 -46.65 8.01
CA LEU A 467 34.58 -45.25 7.91
C LEU A 467 35.80 -44.30 7.93
N PRO A 468 36.61 -44.29 6.86
CA PRO A 468 37.73 -43.35 6.73
C PRO A 468 37.27 -41.89 6.72
N HIS A 469 38.20 -40.95 6.92
CA HIS A 469 37.91 -39.52 6.81
C HIS A 469 37.30 -39.17 5.44
N MET A 470 36.29 -38.29 5.46
CA MET A 470 35.45 -37.89 4.33
C MET A 470 34.69 -39.06 3.68
N ALA A 471 34.13 -39.94 4.51
CA ALA A 471 33.24 -41.03 4.09
C ALA A 471 31.91 -41.00 4.85
N ILE A 472 30.91 -41.65 4.27
CA ILE A 472 29.63 -41.91 4.92
C ILE A 472 29.42 -43.40 5.18
N GLY A 473 28.72 -43.70 6.25
CA GLY A 473 28.19 -45.02 6.55
C GLY A 473 26.73 -44.94 6.98
N HIS A 474 26.08 -46.09 6.97
CA HIS A 474 24.68 -46.25 7.34
C HIS A 474 24.60 -47.16 8.57
N GLY A 475 23.72 -46.82 9.49
CA GLY A 475 23.50 -47.57 10.72
C GLY A 475 22.06 -47.44 11.20
N THR A 476 21.80 -47.95 12.38
CA THR A 476 20.47 -47.87 13.01
C THR A 476 20.59 -47.46 14.47
N TYR A 477 19.70 -46.58 14.93
CA TYR A 477 19.58 -46.22 16.33
C TYR A 477 18.12 -46.23 16.76
N ALA A 478 17.80 -47.00 17.82
CA ALA A 478 16.44 -47.17 18.32
C ALA A 478 15.40 -47.48 17.22
N GLY A 479 15.78 -48.33 16.25
CA GLY A 479 14.93 -48.73 15.12
C GLY A 479 14.83 -47.73 13.96
N ASN A 480 15.51 -46.57 14.04
CA ASN A 480 15.54 -45.57 12.98
C ASN A 480 16.85 -45.65 12.19
N GLU A 481 16.79 -45.46 10.87
CA GLU A 481 17.98 -45.35 10.04
C GLU A 481 18.74 -44.07 10.36
N VAL A 482 20.06 -44.19 10.48
CA VAL A 482 20.96 -43.05 10.66
C VAL A 482 22.06 -43.06 9.60
N ARG A 483 22.43 -41.87 9.13
CA ARG A 483 23.60 -41.67 8.27
C ARG A 483 24.69 -41.01 9.07
N ILE A 484 25.88 -41.60 9.06
CA ILE A 484 27.04 -41.09 9.77
C ILE A 484 28.03 -40.59 8.73
N ALA A 485 28.41 -39.31 8.81
CA ALA A 485 29.43 -38.72 7.95
C ALA A 485 30.65 -38.37 8.81
N ARG A 486 31.81 -38.95 8.48
CA ARG A 486 33.07 -38.61 9.15
C ARG A 486 33.75 -37.49 8.37
N VAL A 487 33.37 -36.25 8.68
CA VAL A 487 33.91 -35.02 8.08
C VAL A 487 35.18 -34.59 8.79
#